data_AF-A0A4Y9QK49-F1
#
_entry.id   AF-A0A4Y9QK49-F1
#
_cell.length_a   1.000
_cell.length_b   1.000
_cell.length_c   1.000
_cell.angle_alpha   90.00
_cell.angle_beta   90.00
_cell.angle_gamma   90.00
#
_symmetry.space_group_name_H-M   'P 1'
#
loop_
_entity.id
_entity.type
_entity.pdbx_description
1 polymer ?
#
loop_
_entity_poly.entity_id
_entity_poly.type
_entity_poly.pdbx_seq_one_letter_code
_entity_poly.pdbx_strand_id
1 'polypeptide(L)'
;MAVISALVLATVLALILWPNPPSPQGKIAPAVLQSSPPAPTYTDVPENEVIQAHAALHGLGEACGVETSSRSLETVERQLAVLLAFARSHPDGAFEIDDEDGAALSLLLVLKEELRSCDPSQLPRVEALLPPRFRGSESPDS
;
A
#
# COMPACT_ATOMS: atom_id res chain seq x y z
N MET A 1 -21.09 22.60 -39.52
CA MET A 1 -20.61 23.22 -40.78
C MET A 1 -20.16 24.63 -40.46
N ALA A 2 -18.98 25.01 -40.95
CA ALA A 2 -18.37 26.34 -40.84
C ALA A 2 -19.24 27.41 -41.56
N VAL A 3 -19.06 28.73 -41.48
CA VAL A 3 -17.82 29.52 -41.69
C VAL A 3 -18.06 31.04 -41.37
N ILE A 4 -16.96 31.79 -41.15
CA ILE A 4 -16.69 33.27 -41.35
C ILE A 4 -17.44 34.32 -40.51
N SER A 5 -16.92 35.52 -40.15
CA SER A 5 -15.75 36.35 -40.54
C SER A 5 -15.62 37.47 -39.47
N ALA A 6 -14.49 37.73 -38.81
CA ALA A 6 -13.35 38.61 -39.20
C ALA A 6 -13.52 40.14 -38.92
N LEU A 7 -12.52 40.68 -38.20
CA LEU A 7 -12.02 42.08 -38.10
C LEU A 7 -12.96 43.14 -37.47
N VAL A 8 -12.52 44.07 -36.61
CA VAL A 8 -11.63 45.24 -36.83
C VAL A 8 -11.04 45.68 -35.45
N LEU A 9 -9.72 45.66 -35.23
CA LEU A 9 -8.73 46.76 -35.31
C LEU A 9 -8.89 47.96 -34.34
N ALA A 10 -7.75 48.29 -33.70
CA ALA A 10 -7.29 49.61 -33.25
C ALA A 10 -7.58 50.11 -31.81
N THR A 11 -6.55 49.90 -30.98
CA THR A 11 -5.92 50.82 -30.00
C THR A 11 -6.46 52.25 -29.83
N VAL A 12 -6.66 52.67 -28.57
CA VAL A 12 -6.34 54.04 -28.11
C VAL A 12 -5.62 53.98 -26.77
N LEU A 13 -4.43 54.59 -26.76
CA LEU A 13 -3.49 54.77 -25.68
C LEU A 13 -3.66 56.20 -25.12
N ALA A 14 -3.89 56.37 -23.82
CA ALA A 14 -3.54 57.59 -23.04
C ALA A 14 -3.90 57.35 -21.55
N LEU A 15 -2.92 57.08 -20.69
CA LEU A 15 -2.16 58.06 -19.89
C LEU A 15 -2.96 58.66 -18.72
N ILE A 16 -2.81 58.07 -17.53
CA ILE A 16 -2.82 58.84 -16.27
C ILE A 16 -1.60 58.39 -15.44
N LEU A 17 -0.56 59.23 -15.49
CA LEU A 17 0.56 59.21 -14.54
C LEU A 17 0.08 59.80 -13.21
N TRP A 18 0.19 59.04 -12.12
CA TRP A 18 0.51 59.58 -10.79
C TRP A 18 1.28 58.53 -9.99
N PRO A 19 2.32 58.89 -9.21
CA PRO A 19 3.23 57.92 -8.61
C PRO A 19 2.60 57.32 -7.35
N ASN A 20 2.46 55.99 -7.32
CA ASN A 20 2.16 55.28 -6.08
C ASN A 20 3.50 54.90 -5.41
N PRO A 21 3.66 55.11 -4.09
CA PRO A 21 4.88 54.76 -3.37
C PRO A 21 5.10 53.24 -3.36
N PRO A 22 6.36 52.77 -3.27
CA PRO A 22 6.64 51.33 -3.21
C PRO A 22 6.09 50.77 -1.89
N SER A 23 5.06 49.93 -1.98
CA SER A 23 4.72 49.01 -0.89
C SER A 23 5.96 48.17 -0.59
N PRO A 24 6.44 48.11 0.67
CA PRO A 24 7.53 47.21 1.02
C PRO A 24 7.02 45.78 0.82
N GLN A 25 7.64 45.08 -0.14
CA GLN A 25 7.49 43.64 -0.31
C GLN A 25 8.02 42.97 0.96
N GLY A 26 7.13 42.77 1.92
CA GLY A 26 7.29 41.80 2.98
C GLY A 26 7.40 40.44 2.34
N LYS A 27 8.63 39.97 2.16
CA LYS A 27 8.97 38.59 1.83
C LYS A 27 8.28 37.68 2.84
N ILE A 28 7.19 37.04 2.42
CA ILE A 28 6.72 35.82 3.05
C ILE A 28 6.86 34.75 1.98
N ALA A 29 8.05 34.15 1.92
CA ALA A 29 8.18 32.86 1.27
C ALA A 29 7.21 31.90 2.00
N PRO A 30 6.32 31.17 1.30
CA PRO A 30 5.60 30.11 1.96
C PRO A 30 6.64 29.11 2.46
N ALA A 31 6.68 28.91 3.78
CA ALA A 31 7.45 27.82 4.36
C ALA A 31 6.83 26.52 3.87
N VAL A 32 7.41 25.96 2.81
CA VAL A 32 7.07 24.63 2.34
C VAL A 32 7.62 23.66 3.37
N LEU A 33 6.78 23.23 4.31
CA LEU A 33 7.04 22.05 5.13
C LEU A 33 6.89 20.81 4.24
N GLN A 34 7.83 20.61 3.31
CA GLN A 34 8.04 19.33 2.64
C GLN A 34 9.05 18.53 3.45
N SER A 35 8.67 18.10 4.65
CA SER A 35 9.25 16.90 5.21
C SER A 35 8.58 15.73 4.50
N SER A 36 9.18 15.25 3.40
CA SER A 36 8.83 13.92 2.90
C SER A 36 8.94 12.94 4.06
N PRO A 37 7.96 12.03 4.25
CA PRO A 37 8.11 10.95 5.21
C PRO A 37 9.48 10.29 5.01
N PRO A 38 10.22 9.94 6.08
CA PRO A 38 11.43 9.17 5.91
C PRO A 38 11.10 7.94 5.06
N ALA A 39 11.94 7.67 4.06
CA ALA A 39 11.81 6.44 3.30
C ALA A 39 11.78 5.28 4.30
N PRO A 40 10.81 4.36 4.17
CA PRO A 40 10.72 3.24 5.08
C PRO A 40 12.08 2.51 5.11
N THR A 41 12.59 2.28 6.33
CA THR A 41 13.88 1.65 6.54
C THR A 41 13.66 0.15 6.54
N TYR A 42 13.55 -0.42 5.34
CA TYR A 42 13.38 -1.86 5.19
C TYR A 42 14.74 -2.54 5.26
N THR A 43 14.78 -3.72 5.88
CA THR A 43 15.92 -4.65 5.77
C THR A 43 15.70 -5.56 4.58
N ASP A 44 16.69 -5.63 3.69
CA ASP A 44 16.67 -6.58 2.57
C ASP A 44 16.62 -8.02 3.12
N VAL A 45 15.61 -8.77 2.66
CA VAL A 45 15.40 -10.16 3.06
C VAL A 45 16.23 -11.09 2.17
N PRO A 46 16.89 -12.13 2.70
CA PRO A 46 17.64 -13.08 1.89
C PRO A 46 16.77 -13.74 0.80
N GLU A 47 17.25 -13.75 -0.44
CA GLU A 47 16.50 -14.23 -1.62
C GLU A 47 15.96 -15.66 -1.45
N ASN A 48 16.74 -16.56 -0.83
CA ASN A 48 16.31 -17.94 -0.59
C ASN A 48 15.10 -18.03 0.36
N GLU A 49 14.97 -17.10 1.30
CA GLU A 49 13.82 -17.04 2.22
C GLU A 49 12.59 -16.46 1.50
N VAL A 50 12.78 -15.49 0.61
CA VAL A 50 11.72 -14.96 -0.26
C VAL A 50 11.18 -16.05 -1.18
N ILE A 51 12.05 -16.82 -1.83
CA ILE A 51 11.67 -17.96 -2.69
C ILE A 51 10.83 -18.98 -1.90
N GLN A 52 11.22 -19.28 -0.66
CA GLN A 52 10.49 -20.21 0.19
C GLN A 52 9.11 -19.68 0.58
N ALA A 53 9.03 -18.40 0.96
CA ALA A 53 7.76 -17.74 1.27
C ALA A 53 6.86 -17.70 0.03
N HIS A 54 7.42 -17.39 -1.14
CA HIS A 54 6.68 -17.35 -2.39
C HIS A 54 6.08 -18.73 -2.76
N ALA A 55 6.88 -19.80 -2.67
CA ALA A 55 6.37 -21.15 -2.89
C ALA A 55 5.26 -21.54 -1.89
N ALA A 56 5.38 -21.10 -0.63
CA ALA A 56 4.35 -21.34 0.39
C ALA A 56 3.06 -20.54 0.13
N LEU A 57 3.15 -19.32 -0.41
CA LEU A 57 1.99 -18.53 -0.84
C LEU A 57 1.18 -19.29 -1.91
N HIS A 58 1.86 -19.76 -2.96
CA HIS A 58 1.21 -20.57 -3.99
C HIS A 58 0.59 -21.84 -3.40
N GLY A 59 1.34 -22.57 -2.57
CA GLY A 59 0.84 -23.79 -1.96
C GLY A 59 -0.38 -23.55 -1.04
N LEU A 60 -0.44 -22.41 -0.35
CA LEU A 60 -1.59 -22.03 0.46
C LEU A 60 -2.80 -21.72 -0.43
N GLY A 61 -2.60 -20.89 -1.47
CA GLY A 61 -3.66 -20.54 -2.42
C GLY A 61 -4.23 -21.77 -3.15
N GLU A 62 -3.37 -22.71 -3.57
CA GLU A 62 -3.81 -23.98 -4.15
C GLU A 62 -4.64 -24.80 -3.15
N ALA A 63 -4.20 -24.92 -1.91
CA ALA A 63 -4.93 -25.67 -0.88
C ALA A 63 -6.28 -25.01 -0.56
N CYS A 64 -6.34 -23.68 -0.52
CA CYS A 64 -7.55 -22.93 -0.25
C CYS A 64 -8.53 -22.93 -1.43
N GLY A 65 -8.03 -22.98 -2.67
CA GLY A 65 -8.82 -23.10 -3.89
C GLY A 65 -9.51 -24.45 -4.09
N VAL A 66 -9.14 -25.48 -3.30
CA VAL A 66 -9.86 -26.77 -3.27
C VAL A 66 -11.19 -26.62 -2.52
N GLU A 67 -12.22 -27.32 -3.00
CA GLU A 67 -13.51 -27.43 -2.32
C GLU A 67 -13.37 -27.83 -0.85
N THR A 68 -14.14 -27.20 0.03
CA THR A 68 -14.00 -27.34 1.49
C THR A 68 -14.07 -28.80 1.97
N SER A 69 -14.88 -29.66 1.34
CA SER A 69 -15.02 -31.08 1.71
C SER A 69 -13.80 -31.94 1.37
N SER A 70 -12.96 -31.49 0.44
CA SER A 70 -11.76 -32.21 -0.03
C SER A 70 -10.46 -31.50 0.37
N ARG A 71 -10.56 -30.34 1.02
CA ARG A 71 -9.43 -29.53 1.45
C ARG A 71 -8.60 -30.26 2.51
N SER A 72 -7.28 -30.30 2.31
CA SER A 72 -6.35 -30.77 3.33
C SER A 72 -5.99 -29.64 4.29
N LEU A 73 -6.56 -29.66 5.49
CA LEU A 73 -6.23 -28.70 6.56
C LEU A 73 -4.75 -28.80 6.99
N GLU A 74 -4.17 -30.00 6.94
CA GLU A 74 -2.74 -30.19 7.21
C GLU A 74 -1.86 -29.45 6.20
N THR A 75 -2.24 -29.46 4.92
CA THR A 75 -1.52 -28.68 3.89
C THR A 75 -1.65 -27.19 4.14
N VAL A 76 -2.86 -26.69 4.43
CA VAL A 76 -3.09 -25.27 4.79
C VAL A 76 -2.20 -24.86 5.96
N GLU A 77 -2.19 -25.65 7.03
CA GLU A 77 -1.39 -25.37 8.22
C GLU A 77 0.11 -25.37 7.91
N ARG A 78 0.61 -26.34 7.15
CA ARG A 78 2.03 -26.45 6.80
C ARG A 78 2.52 -25.24 6.01
N GLN A 79 1.75 -24.80 5.01
CA GLN A 79 2.11 -23.63 4.20
C GLN A 79 2.04 -22.34 5.03
N LEU A 80 0.96 -22.19 5.81
CA LEU A 80 0.82 -21.05 6.72
C LEU A 80 1.98 -20.96 7.73
N ALA A 81 2.46 -22.08 8.24
CA ALA A 81 3.56 -22.09 9.20
C ALA A 81 4.85 -21.48 8.63
N VAL A 82 5.16 -21.75 7.34
CA VAL A 82 6.29 -21.15 6.64
C VAL A 82 6.13 -19.63 6.55
N LEU A 83 4.95 -19.17 6.14
CA LEU A 83 4.66 -17.75 5.94
C LEU A 83 4.68 -16.96 7.26
N LEU A 84 4.14 -17.54 8.33
CA LEU A 84 4.21 -16.94 9.66
C LEU A 84 5.62 -16.94 10.23
N ALA A 85 6.45 -17.95 9.91
CA ALA A 85 7.86 -17.94 10.30
C ALA A 85 8.62 -16.82 9.57
N PHE A 86 8.42 -16.70 8.26
CA PHE A 86 8.99 -15.63 7.45
C PHE A 86 8.64 -14.23 8.01
N ALA A 87 7.35 -13.97 8.26
CA ALA A 87 6.89 -12.69 8.80
C ALA A 87 7.44 -12.38 10.21
N ARG A 88 7.72 -13.40 11.03
CA ARG A 88 8.35 -13.21 12.35
C ARG A 88 9.84 -12.89 12.25
N SER A 89 10.55 -13.52 11.31
CA SER A 89 11.98 -13.27 11.10
C SER A 89 12.24 -11.90 10.48
N HIS A 90 11.30 -11.41 9.67
CA HIS A 90 11.43 -10.18 8.90
C HIS A 90 10.25 -9.21 9.11
N PRO A 91 9.97 -8.77 10.34
CA PRO A 91 8.78 -7.96 10.65
C PRO A 91 8.74 -6.61 9.90
N ASP A 92 9.91 -6.05 9.59
CA ASP A 92 10.10 -4.82 8.81
C ASP A 92 10.80 -5.11 7.45
N GLY A 93 10.76 -6.36 6.98
CA GLY A 93 11.39 -6.76 5.72
C GLY A 93 10.61 -6.29 4.51
N ALA A 94 11.33 -5.80 3.50
CA ALA A 94 10.82 -5.63 2.14
C ALA A 94 11.42 -6.71 1.24
N PHE A 95 10.64 -7.15 0.26
CA PHE A 95 11.01 -8.21 -0.66
C PHE A 95 10.22 -8.05 -1.95
N GLU A 96 10.72 -8.59 -3.05
CA GLU A 96 10.02 -8.64 -4.33
C GLU A 96 9.52 -10.07 -4.54
N ILE A 97 8.24 -10.21 -4.89
CA ILE A 97 7.67 -11.48 -5.33
C ILE A 97 7.12 -11.25 -6.73
N ASP A 98 7.54 -12.08 -7.68
CA ASP A 98 7.29 -11.87 -9.10
C ASP A 98 7.77 -10.49 -9.57
N ASP A 99 6.85 -9.59 -9.88
CA ASP A 99 7.09 -8.20 -10.29
C ASP A 99 6.47 -7.18 -9.32
N GLU A 100 6.12 -7.60 -8.10
CA GLU A 100 5.47 -6.78 -7.08
C GLU A 100 6.33 -6.61 -5.83
N ASP A 101 6.33 -5.37 -5.32
CA ASP A 101 6.91 -5.04 -4.01
C ASP A 101 6.04 -5.59 -2.88
N GLY A 102 6.66 -6.36 -1.99
CA GLY A 102 6.07 -6.97 -0.82
C GLY A 102 6.68 -6.50 0.50
N ALA A 103 5.90 -6.60 1.57
CA ALA A 103 6.33 -6.40 2.94
C ALA A 103 5.64 -7.39 3.87
N ALA A 104 6.21 -7.66 5.04
CA ALA A 104 5.61 -8.60 5.99
C ALA A 104 4.17 -8.19 6.40
N LEU A 105 3.89 -6.89 6.50
CA LEU A 105 2.54 -6.40 6.77
C LEU A 105 1.56 -6.72 5.63
N SER A 106 1.91 -6.44 4.37
CA SER A 106 1.01 -6.73 3.24
C SER A 106 0.78 -8.23 3.11
N LEU A 107 1.82 -9.04 3.30
CA LEU A 107 1.72 -10.50 3.39
C LEU A 107 0.69 -10.93 4.45
N LEU A 108 0.84 -10.50 5.71
CA LEU A 108 -0.07 -10.89 6.79
C LEU A 108 -1.53 -10.46 6.54
N LEU A 109 -1.74 -9.31 5.88
CA LEU A 109 -3.08 -8.86 5.50
C LEU A 109 -3.70 -9.74 4.42
N VAL A 110 -2.92 -10.15 3.41
CA VAL A 110 -3.36 -11.11 2.39
C VAL A 110 -3.71 -12.46 3.03
N LEU A 111 -2.86 -12.97 3.94
CA LEU A 111 -3.14 -14.23 4.65
C LEU A 111 -4.40 -14.15 5.50
N LYS A 112 -4.64 -13.01 6.16
CA LYS A 112 -5.87 -12.79 6.93
C LYS A 112 -7.09 -12.87 6.02
N GLU A 113 -7.03 -12.26 4.83
CA GLU A 113 -8.14 -12.29 3.88
C GLU A 113 -8.38 -13.71 3.33
N GLU A 114 -7.33 -14.37 2.87
CA GLU A 114 -7.41 -15.73 2.31
C GLU A 114 -8.01 -16.73 3.32
N LEU A 115 -7.57 -16.65 4.58
CA LEU A 115 -8.01 -17.58 5.63
C LEU A 115 -9.44 -17.32 6.13
N ARG A 116 -10.04 -16.14 5.89
CA ARG A 116 -11.42 -15.85 6.32
C ARG A 116 -12.42 -16.84 5.73
N SER A 117 -12.24 -17.23 4.47
CA SER A 117 -13.09 -18.19 3.78
C SER A 117 -12.50 -19.61 3.78
N CYS A 118 -11.16 -19.72 3.75
CA CYS A 118 -10.47 -20.99 3.62
C CYS A 118 -10.40 -21.81 4.92
N ASP A 119 -9.89 -21.23 6.00
CA ASP A 119 -9.74 -21.87 7.30
C ASP A 119 -9.73 -20.81 8.42
N PRO A 120 -10.92 -20.35 8.87
CA PRO A 120 -11.02 -19.27 9.84
C PRO A 120 -10.43 -19.64 11.21
N SER A 121 -10.20 -20.93 11.49
CA SER A 121 -9.57 -21.38 12.73
C SER A 121 -8.12 -20.90 12.87
N GLN A 122 -7.46 -20.56 11.75
CA GLN A 122 -6.07 -20.09 11.74
C GLN A 122 -5.94 -18.58 11.92
N LEU A 123 -7.02 -17.81 11.77
CA LEU A 123 -6.98 -16.34 11.85
C LEU A 123 -6.30 -15.80 13.11
N PRO A 124 -6.52 -16.35 14.33
CA PRO A 124 -5.84 -15.87 15.53
C PRO A 124 -4.30 -15.91 15.44
N ARG A 125 -3.73 -16.85 14.67
CA ARG A 125 -2.27 -16.98 14.49
C ARG A 125 -1.71 -15.84 13.63
N VAL A 126 -2.45 -15.43 12.59
CA VAL A 126 -2.10 -14.29 11.73
C VAL A 126 -2.28 -12.99 12.51
N GLU A 127 -3.41 -12.83 13.20
CA GLU A 127 -3.71 -11.62 13.96
C GLU A 127 -2.72 -11.34 15.09
N ALA A 128 -2.16 -12.39 15.70
CA ALA A 128 -1.11 -12.25 16.70
C ALA A 128 0.14 -11.51 16.16
N LEU A 129 0.42 -11.59 14.85
CA LEU A 129 1.54 -10.92 14.21
C LEU A 129 1.17 -9.55 13.63
N LEU A 130 -0.11 -9.30 13.38
CA LEU A 130 -0.56 -8.01 12.87
C LEU A 130 -0.41 -6.90 13.93
N PRO A 131 -0.09 -5.66 13.52
CA PRO A 131 -0.23 -4.50 14.39
C PRO A 131 -1.68 -4.37 14.88
N PRO A 132 -1.92 -3.87 16.12
CA PRO A 132 -3.26 -3.86 16.73
C PRO A 132 -4.37 -3.26 15.85
N ARG A 133 -4.08 -2.17 15.12
CA ARG A 133 -5.03 -1.50 14.22
C ARG A 133 -5.51 -2.36 13.04
N PHE A 134 -4.85 -3.49 12.78
CA PHE A 134 -5.21 -4.42 11.72
C PHE A 134 -5.76 -5.75 12.26
N ARG A 135 -5.83 -5.93 13.59
CA ARG A 135 -6.44 -7.12 14.22
C ARG A 135 -7.95 -6.98 14.23
N GLY A 136 -8.67 -8.07 13.91
CA GLY A 136 -10.13 -8.08 13.92
C GLY A 136 -10.77 -7.16 12.87
N SER A 137 -12.09 -7.12 12.91
CA SER A 137 -12.91 -6.02 12.41
C SER A 137 -13.54 -5.38 13.65
N GLU A 138 -13.26 -4.11 13.93
CA GLU A 138 -14.32 -3.28 14.52
C GLU A 138 -15.42 -3.24 13.45
N SER A 139 -16.37 -4.18 13.52
CA SER A 139 -17.74 -3.82 13.17
C SER A 139 -18.22 -2.98 14.34
N PRO A 140 -18.44 -1.66 14.19
CA PRO A 140 -19.41 -1.02 15.06
C PRO A 140 -20.73 -1.76 14.81
N ASP A 141 -21.27 -2.39 15.84
CA ASP A 141 -22.68 -2.79 15.85
C ASP A 141 -23.52 -1.58 15.38
N SER A 142 -24.21 -1.73 14.25
CA SER A 142 -25.22 -0.77 13.77
C SER A 142 -26.27 -1.49 12.94
#